data_AF-A0A3N5LJT8-F1
#
_entry.id   AF-A0A3N5LJT8-F1
#
_cell.length_a   1.000
_cell.length_b   1.000
_cell.length_c   1.000
_cell.angle_alpha   90.00
_cell.angle_beta   90.00
_cell.angle_gamma   90.00
#
_symmetry.space_group_name_H-M   'P 1'
#
loop_
_entity.id
_entity.type
_entity.pdbx_description
1 polymer ?
#
loop_
_entity_poly.entity_id
_entity_poly.type
_entity_poly.pdbx_seq_one_letter_code
_entity_poly.pdbx_strand_id
1 'polypeptide(L)'
;GGNRGLWSLRIPLEHLGARVFPDMFSLAQAHKAFNPEGGIANAQLEARFDMTIKAFMDLAEAAKHYPLVKKAWFEFLGEQPEPMTARAE
;
A
#
# COMPACT_ATOMS: atom_id res chain seq x y z
N GLY A 1 -9.02 -7.99 -17.52
CA GLY A 1 -7.73 -7.28 -17.46
C GLY A 1 -7.94 -5.83 -17.02
N GLY A 2 -6.91 -5.18 -16.48
CA GLY A 2 -7.01 -3.84 -15.87
C GLY A 2 -7.36 -3.87 -14.38
N ASN A 3 -8.00 -2.82 -13.85
CA ASN A 3 -8.37 -2.70 -12.43
C ASN A 3 -9.14 -3.90 -11.87
N ARG A 4 -10.03 -4.52 -12.67
CA ARG A 4 -10.76 -5.74 -12.26
C ARG A 4 -9.83 -6.92 -11.97
N GLY A 5 -8.73 -7.04 -12.72
CA GLY A 5 -7.71 -8.07 -12.47
C GLY A 5 -6.94 -7.81 -11.18
N LEU A 6 -6.61 -6.54 -10.90
CA LEU A 6 -5.94 -6.15 -9.66
C LEU A 6 -6.81 -6.43 -8.43
N TRP A 7 -8.10 -6.07 -8.48
CA TRP A 7 -9.04 -6.37 -7.39
C TRP A 7 -9.23 -7.86 -7.16
N SER A 8 -9.35 -8.63 -8.25
CA SER A 8 -9.44 -10.08 -8.17
C SER A 8 -8.18 -10.69 -7.55
N LEU A 9 -6.99 -10.15 -7.85
CA LEU A 9 -5.71 -10.64 -7.32
C LEU A 9 -5.49 -10.30 -5.84
N ARG A 10 -6.09 -9.21 -5.34
CA ARG A 10 -5.98 -8.82 -3.92
C ARG A 10 -6.46 -9.93 -2.98
N ILE A 11 -7.62 -10.52 -3.29
CA ILE A 11 -8.26 -11.55 -2.45
C ILE A 11 -7.33 -12.76 -2.19
N PRO A 12 -6.79 -13.46 -3.21
CA PRO A 12 -5.90 -14.59 -2.99
C PRO A 12 -4.55 -14.18 -2.38
N LEU A 13 -4.01 -13.00 -2.70
CA LEU A 13 -2.75 -12.53 -2.10
C LEU A 13 -2.90 -12.29 -0.59
N GLU A 14 -3.98 -11.64 -0.17
CA GLU A 14 -4.28 -11.43 1.25
C GLU A 14 -4.56 -12.77 1.96
N HIS A 15 -5.22 -13.71 1.28
CA HIS A 15 -5.42 -15.06 1.82
C HIS A 15 -4.10 -15.82 2.05
N LEU A 16 -3.07 -15.56 1.23
CA LEU A 16 -1.72 -16.10 1.41
C LEU A 16 -0.89 -15.33 2.46
N GLY A 17 -1.48 -14.36 3.17
CA GLY A 17 -0.83 -13.58 4.21
C GLY A 17 -0.04 -12.37 3.70
N ALA A 18 -0.14 -12.03 2.41
CA ALA A 18 0.50 -10.82 1.90
C ALA A 18 -0.27 -9.57 2.37
N ARG A 19 0.47 -8.57 2.88
CA ARG A 19 -0.07 -7.23 3.09
C ARG A 19 -0.08 -6.48 1.76
N VAL A 20 -1.23 -6.40 1.10
CA VAL A 20 -1.36 -5.73 -0.19
C VAL A 20 -1.49 -4.21 0.00
N PHE A 21 -0.69 -3.45 -0.75
CA PHE A 21 -0.76 -1.98 -0.77
C PHE A 21 -2.12 -1.51 -1.33
N PRO A 22 -2.79 -0.53 -0.70
CA PRO A 22 -4.15 -0.14 -1.08
C PRO A 22 -4.22 0.57 -2.44
N ASP A 23 -3.25 1.41 -2.77
CA ASP A 23 -3.25 2.13 -4.05
C ASP A 23 -2.79 1.20 -5.17
N MET A 24 -3.52 1.26 -6.28
CA MET A 24 -3.32 0.39 -7.43
C MET A 24 -3.07 1.20 -8.69
N PHE A 25 -2.10 0.75 -9.49
CA PHE A 25 -1.79 1.32 -10.79
C PHE A 25 -2.15 0.34 -11.90
N SER A 26 -2.90 0.81 -12.91
CA SER A 26 -3.24 0.02 -14.09
C SER A 26 -2.92 0.81 -15.36
N LEU A 27 -2.15 0.19 -16.25
CA LEU A 27 -1.77 0.77 -17.54
C LEU A 27 -2.69 0.25 -18.65
N ALA A 28 -3.59 1.11 -19.13
CA ALA A 28 -4.45 0.77 -20.26
C ALA A 28 -3.64 0.66 -21.55
N GLN A 29 -4.02 -0.29 -22.43
CA GLN A 29 -3.35 -0.49 -23.72
C GLN A 29 -1.83 -0.62 -23.60
N ALA A 30 -1.34 -1.41 -22.62
CA ALA A 30 0.09 -1.52 -22.30
C ALA A 30 0.99 -1.77 -23.53
N HIS A 31 0.54 -2.54 -24.52
CA HIS A 31 1.26 -2.80 -25.77
C HIS A 31 1.51 -1.56 -26.65
N LYS A 32 0.89 -0.41 -26.34
CA LYS A 32 1.08 0.89 -27.01
C LYS A 32 1.53 2.00 -26.04
N ALA A 33 1.63 1.70 -24.75
CA ALA A 33 1.82 2.71 -23.71
C ALA A 33 3.29 2.98 -23.39
N PHE A 34 4.22 2.23 -23.99
CA PHE A 34 5.65 2.39 -23.80
C PHE A 34 6.29 3.19 -24.94
N ASN A 35 7.31 3.99 -24.62
CA ASN A 35 8.17 4.67 -25.59
C ASN A 35 9.27 3.71 -26.10
N PRO A 36 10.04 4.09 -27.15
CA PRO A 36 11.13 3.25 -27.68
C PRO A 36 12.21 2.89 -26.64
N GLU A 37 12.36 3.70 -25.59
CA GLU A 37 13.32 3.50 -24.50
C GLU A 37 12.78 2.58 -23.39
N GLY A 38 11.52 2.14 -23.49
CA GLY A 38 10.87 1.24 -22.53
C GLY A 38 10.18 1.92 -21.34
N GLY A 39 10.17 3.25 -21.29
CA GLY A 39 9.44 4.07 -20.31
C GLY A 39 7.96 4.25 -20.67
N ILE A 40 7.15 4.80 -19.75
CA ILE A 40 5.73 5.10 -20.01
C ILE A 40 5.64 6.37 -20.86
N ALA A 41 5.06 6.28 -22.06
CA ALA A 41 5.05 7.38 -23.02
C ALA A 41 4.22 8.60 -22.57
N ASN A 42 3.22 8.39 -21.70
CA ASN A 42 2.40 9.48 -21.16
C ASN A 42 2.98 9.98 -19.84
N ALA A 43 3.49 11.22 -19.84
CA ALA A 43 4.14 11.84 -18.68
C ALA A 43 3.27 11.90 -17.41
N GLN A 44 1.95 12.06 -17.52
CA GLN A 44 1.06 12.07 -16.36
C GLN A 44 0.92 10.67 -15.75
N LEU A 45 0.86 9.63 -16.59
CA LEU A 45 0.81 8.24 -16.15
C LEU A 45 2.15 7.80 -15.55
N GLU A 46 3.27 8.25 -16.13
CA GLU A 46 4.61 8.05 -15.58
C GLU A 46 4.74 8.67 -14.18
N ALA A 47 4.39 9.95 -14.03
CA ALA A 47 4.40 10.62 -12.73
C ALA A 47 3.49 9.93 -11.70
N ARG A 48 2.31 9.47 -12.12
CA ARG A 48 1.39 8.71 -11.25
C ARG A 48 1.98 7.36 -10.83
N PHE A 49 2.65 6.67 -11.74
CA PHE A 49 3.34 5.42 -11.44
C PHE A 49 4.44 5.65 -10.40
N ASP A 50 5.28 6.66 -10.61
CA ASP A 50 6.33 7.04 -9.67
C ASP A 50 5.80 7.37 -8.27
N MET A 51 4.72 8.13 -8.18
CA MET A 51 4.08 8.43 -6.89
C MET A 51 3.54 7.17 -6.20
N THR A 52 3.00 6.23 -6.97
CA THR A 52 2.50 4.95 -6.43
C THR A 52 3.62 4.12 -5.85
N ILE A 53 4.77 4.05 -6.55
CA ILE A 53 5.97 3.34 -6.07
C ILE A 53 6.54 4.02 -4.82
N LYS A 54 6.64 5.35 -4.78
CA LYS A 54 7.10 6.10 -3.61
C LYS A 54 6.21 5.80 -2.38
N ALA A 55 4.90 5.91 -2.52
CA ALA A 55 3.96 5.65 -1.42
C ALA A 55 4.01 4.19 -0.94
N PHE A 56 4.25 3.23 -1.84
CA PHE A 56 4.50 1.84 -1.44
C PHE A 56 5.79 1.71 -0.62
N MET A 57 6.88 2.35 -1.04
CA MET A 57 8.14 2.35 -0.30
C MET A 57 7.99 3.00 1.07
N ASP A 58 7.25 4.11 1.19
CA ASP A 58 6.97 4.76 2.47
C ASP A 58 6.23 3.81 3.42
N LEU A 59 5.25 3.05 2.92
CA LEU A 59 4.55 2.04 3.73
C LEU A 59 5.51 0.90 4.14
N ALA A 60 6.34 0.42 3.22
CA ALA A 60 7.28 -0.66 3.49
C ALA A 60 8.33 -0.24 4.53
N GLU A 61 8.88 0.97 4.40
CA GLU A 61 9.76 1.58 5.37
C GLU A 61 9.06 1.69 6.72
N ALA A 62 7.82 2.22 6.73
CA ALA A 62 7.10 2.40 7.96
C ALA A 62 6.78 1.08 8.66
N ALA A 63 6.38 0.06 7.91
CA ALA A 63 6.09 -1.27 8.43
C ALA A 63 7.35 -1.97 8.99
N LYS A 64 8.51 -1.71 8.40
CA LYS A 64 9.80 -2.26 8.85
C LYS A 64 10.34 -1.56 10.09
N HIS A 65 10.23 -0.23 10.14
CA HIS A 65 10.92 0.60 11.14
C HIS A 65 10.03 1.08 12.29
N TYR A 66 8.70 1.08 12.13
CA TYR A 66 7.75 1.41 13.20
C TYR A 66 6.85 0.20 13.55
N PRO A 67 7.43 -0.94 13.99
CA PRO A 67 6.67 -2.17 14.26
C PRO A 67 5.69 -2.05 15.44
N LEU A 68 5.75 -0.98 16.23
CA LEU A 68 4.96 -0.78 17.45
C LEU A 68 4.52 0.68 17.58
N VAL A 69 3.55 1.12 16.78
CA VAL A 69 2.51 1.95 17.40
C VAL A 69 1.83 0.99 18.36
N LYS A 70 2.28 1.01 19.62
CA LYS A 70 1.76 0.19 20.71
C LYS A 70 0.24 0.10 20.53
N LYS A 71 -0.31 -1.12 20.52
CA LYS A 71 -1.75 -1.35 20.69
C LYS A 71 -2.15 -0.91 22.11
N ALA A 72 -2.02 0.38 22.42
CA ALA A 72 -2.81 0.98 23.45
C ALA A 72 -4.23 0.99 22.88
N TRP A 73 -5.07 0.14 23.45
CA TRP A 73 -6.50 0.29 23.24
C TRP A 73 -6.88 1.63 23.85
N PHE A 74 -7.33 2.55 23.01
CA PHE A 74 -7.98 3.77 23.43
C PHE A 74 -9.48 3.54 23.23
N GLU A 75 -10.27 3.51 24.31
CA GLU A 75 -11.73 3.49 24.15
C GLU A 75 -12.21 4.82 23.53
N PHE A 76 -11.49 5.92 23.81
CA PHE A 76 -11.75 7.23 23.24
C PHE A 76 -10.47 7.93 22.75
N LEU A 77 -10.55 8.62 21.61
CA LEU A 77 -9.42 9.34 21.02
C LEU A 77 -8.99 10.48 21.98
N GLY A 78 -7.80 10.35 22.61
CA GLY A 78 -7.24 11.35 23.53
C GLY A 78 -7.09 10.88 24.99
N GLU A 79 -7.49 9.66 25.30
CA GLU A 79 -7.32 9.05 26.62
C GLU A 79 -5.83 8.71 26.89
N GLN A 80 -5.33 9.02 28.09
CA GLN A 80 -4.00 8.57 28.51
C GLN A 80 -4.12 7.08 28.92
N PRO A 81 -3.22 6.19 28.45
CA PRO A 81 -3.32 4.78 28.80
C PRO A 81 -3.03 4.58 30.28
N GLU A 82 -4.05 4.16 31.04
CA GLU A 82 -3.93 3.74 32.44
C GLU A 82 -3.22 2.36 32.55
N PRO A 83 -2.46 2.08 33.62
CA PRO A 83 -1.74 0.82 33.78
C PRO A 83 -2.65 -0.43 33.78
N MET A 84 -3.96 -0.25 33.95
CA MET A 84 -4.96 -1.34 33.93
C MET A 84 -5.34 -1.81 32.52
N THR A 85 -5.20 -0.96 31.49
CA THR A 85 -5.46 -1.33 30.08
C THR A 85 -4.20 -1.80 29.34
N ALA A 86 -3.04 -1.74 29.99
CA ALA A 86 -1.80 -2.33 29.49
C ALA A 86 -1.82 -3.86 29.71
N ARG A 87 -2.33 -4.63 28.74
CA ARG A 87 -2.09 -6.09 28.75
C ARG A 87 -0.61 -6.35 28.49
N ALA A 88 0.07 -6.86 29.52
CA ALA A 88 1.32 -7.59 29.37
C ALA A 88 1.02 -8.93 28.68
N GLU A 89 1.85 -9.29 27.69
CA GLU A 89 1.90 -10.65 27.15
C GLU A 89 2.54 -11.61 28.17
#